data_AF-A0A919AV24-F1
#
_entry.id   AF-A0A919AV24-F1
#
_cell.length_a   1.000
_cell.length_b   1.000
_cell.length_c   1.000
_cell.angle_alpha   90.00
_cell.angle_beta   90.00
_cell.angle_gamma   90.00
#
_symmetry.space_group_name_H-M   'P 1'
#
loop_
_entity.id
_entity.type
_entity.pdbx_description
1 polymer ?
#
loop_
_entity_poly.entity_id
_entity_poly.type
_entity_poly.pdbx_seq_one_letter_code
_entity_poly.pdbx_strand_id
1 'polypeptide(L)' 'MTDLQLYDYSEGYEFRFKCGRCGYIWCDHPATLLQHTDMHDRMYLEEVEKRLVCRNCKTRHVQITPMIRRVTHGFVGGLP' A
#
# COMPACT_ATOMS: atom_id res chain seq x y z
N MET A 1 14.48 -9.37 6.11
CA MET A 1 13.41 -9.53 5.11
C MET A 1 12.14 -9.15 5.83
N THR A 2 11.36 -8.22 5.28
CA THR A 2 10.13 -7.77 5.93
C THR A 2 9.02 -8.70 5.43
N ASP A 3 8.66 -9.70 6.23
CA ASP A 3 7.61 -10.69 5.95
C ASP A 3 6.18 -10.10 6.00
N LEU A 4 6.00 -8.84 5.57
CA LEU A 4 4.73 -8.13 5.66
C LEU A 4 3.92 -8.32 4.37
N GLN A 5 2.77 -8.95 4.51
CA GLN A 5 1.83 -9.26 3.44
C GLN A 5 0.74 -8.18 3.32
N LEU A 6 0.03 -8.15 2.20
CA LEU A 6 -1.07 -7.21 1.97
C LEU A 6 -2.16 -7.32 3.04
N TYR A 7 -2.42 -8.53 3.53
CA TYR A 7 -3.34 -8.83 4.63
C TYR A 7 -3.00 -8.05 5.90
N ASP A 8 -1.73 -7.89 6.25
CA ASP A 8 -1.32 -7.18 7.47
C ASP A 8 -1.71 -5.69 7.47
N TYR A 9 -2.10 -5.17 6.30
CA TYR A 9 -2.53 -3.80 6.10
C TYR A 9 -4.03 -3.67 5.81
N SER A 10 -4.81 -4.75 5.83
CA SER A 10 -6.21 -4.72 5.37
C SER A 10 -7.09 -3.73 6.16
N GLU A 11 -6.77 -3.48 7.43
CA GLU A 11 -7.55 -2.60 8.32
C GLU A 11 -6.71 -1.43 8.83
N GLY A 12 -7.27 -0.21 8.76
CA GLY A 12 -6.62 0.98 9.33
C GLY A 12 -5.43 1.51 8.54
N TYR A 13 -5.12 0.97 7.35
CA TYR A 13 -4.09 1.48 6.45
C TYR A 13 -4.64 1.99 5.11
N GLU A 14 -3.85 2.84 4.48
CA GLU A 14 -3.96 3.29 3.11
C GLU A 14 -2.60 3.13 2.44
N PHE A 15 -2.57 2.73 1.17
CA PHE A 15 -1.33 2.67 0.42
C PHE A 15 -1.16 3.93 -0.42
N ARG A 16 -0.04 4.63 -0.21
CA ARG A 16 0.42 5.66 -1.12
C ARG A 16 1.32 5.03 -2.17
N PHE A 17 1.07 5.37 -3.43
CA PHE A 17 1.87 4.96 -4.56
C PHE A 17 2.55 6.17 -5.18
N LYS A 18 3.82 6.03 -5.54
CA LYS A 18 4.58 7.07 -6.24
C LYS A 18 5.26 6.48 -7.46
N CYS A 19 5.01 7.08 -8.61
CA CYS A 19 5.74 6.75 -9.83
C CYS A 19 7.17 7.29 -9.75
N GLY A 20 8.16 6.42 -9.80
CA GLY A 20 9.57 6.79 -9.85
C GLY A 20 10.02 7.40 -11.19
N ARG A 21 9.18 7.34 -12.23
CA ARG A 21 9.49 7.93 -13.56
C ARG A 21 8.91 9.32 -13.76
N CYS A 22 7.61 9.51 -13.53
CA CYS A 22 6.94 10.79 -13.78
C CYS A 22 6.54 11.54 -12.50
N GLY A 23 6.77 10.95 -11.32
CA GLY A 23 6.44 11.58 -10.05
C GLY A 23 4.95 11.59 -9.69
N TYR A 24 4.07 11.03 -10.53
CA TYR A 24 2.64 10.94 -10.22
C TYR A 24 2.40 10.12 -8.94
N ILE A 25 1.58 10.67 -8.03
CA ILE A 25 1.25 10.07 -6.74
C ILE A 25 -0.25 9.82 -6.68
N TRP A 26 -0.64 8.68 -6.15
CA TRP A 26 -2.03 8.36 -5.84
C TRP A 26 -2.11 7.51 -4.57
N CYS A 27 -3.30 7.43 -3.98
CA CYS A 27 -3.56 6.58 -2.83
C CYS A 27 -4.72 5.63 -3.13
N ASP A 28 -4.67 4.42 -2.61
CA ASP A 28 -5.81 3.50 -2.59
C ASP A 28 -5.87 2.70 -1.29
N HIS A 29 -7.05 2.16 -1.01
CA HIS A 29 -7.23 1.20 0.07
C HIS A 29 -6.68 -0.19 -0.31
N PRO A 30 -6.13 -0.95 0.65
CA PRO A 30 -5.76 -2.35 0.47
C PRO A 30 -6.88 -3.18 -0.16
N ALA A 31 -8.13 -2.96 0.26
CA ALA A 31 -9.30 -3.64 -0.29
C ALA A 31 -9.49 -3.36 -1.79
N THR A 32 -9.09 -2.19 -2.29
CA THR A 32 -9.14 -1.87 -3.73
C THR A 32 -8.11 -2.67 -4.51
N LEU A 33 -6.92 -2.91 -3.92
CA LEU A 33 -5.90 -3.75 -4.56
C LEU A 33 -6.38 -5.19 -4.74
N LEU A 34 -7.09 -5.74 -3.75
CA LEU A 34 -7.66 -7.09 -3.80
C LEU A 34 -8.78 -7.27 -4.83
N GLN A 35 -9.30 -6.18 -5.42
CA GLN A 35 -10.25 -6.29 -6.53
C GLN A 35 -9.57 -6.62 -7.86
N HIS A 36 -8.25 -6.46 -7.95
CA HIS A 36 -7.50 -6.87 -9.14
C HIS A 36 -7.34 -8.39 -9.16
N THR A 37 -7.69 -9.01 -10.30
CA THR A 37 -7.60 -10.46 -10.51
C THR A 37 -6.20 -11.03 -10.26
N ASP A 38 -5.17 -10.20 -10.45
CA ASP A 38 -3.77 -10.59 -10.32
C ASP A 38 -3.18 -10.34 -8.92
N MET A 39 -4.02 -9.93 -7.94
CA MET A 39 -3.62 -9.60 -6.58
C MET A 39 -4.38 -10.45 -5.56
N HIS A 40 -3.68 -10.88 -4.50
CA HIS A 40 -4.28 -11.60 -3.38
C HIS A 40 -3.68 -11.13 -2.05
N ASP A 41 -4.38 -11.41 -0.96
CA ASP A 41 -4.08 -10.99 0.41
C ASP A 41 -2.70 -11.46 0.91
N ARG A 42 -2.27 -12.64 0.50
CA ARG A 42 -0.96 -13.22 0.85
C ARG A 42 0.23 -12.64 0.06
N MET A 43 0.02 -11.71 -0.87
CA MET A 43 1.13 -11.11 -1.62
C MET A 43 1.95 -10.20 -0.72
N TYR A 44 3.27 -10.27 -0.85
CA TYR A 44 4.17 -9.31 -0.21
C TYR A 44 4.10 -7.94 -0.91
N LEU A 45 4.41 -6.86 -0.18
CA LEU A 45 4.37 -5.51 -0.79
C LEU A 45 5.29 -5.36 -2.01
N GLU A 46 6.47 -5.98 -1.98
CA GLU A 46 7.41 -5.99 -3.12
C GLU A 46 6.85 -6.70 -4.35
N GLU A 47 6.00 -7.71 -4.14
CA GLU A 47 5.30 -8.43 -5.21
C GLU A 47 4.21 -7.58 -5.84
N VAL A 48 3.53 -6.77 -5.01
CA VAL A 48 2.53 -5.79 -5.44
C VAL A 48 3.20 -4.70 -6.27
N GLU A 49 4.32 -4.14 -5.80
CA GLU A 49 5.09 -3.11 -6.53
C GLU A 49 5.46 -3.54 -7.95
N LYS A 50 5.91 -4.78 -8.14
CA LYS A 50 6.29 -5.34 -9.45
C LYS A 50 5.11 -5.43 -10.43
N ARG A 51 3.87 -5.51 -9.92
CA ARG A 51 2.64 -5.63 -10.70
C ARG A 51 1.96 -4.27 -10.95
N LEU A 52 2.28 -3.26 -10.15
CA LEU A 52 1.69 -1.94 -10.29
C LEU A 52 2.13 -1.22 -11.55
N VAL A 53 1.19 -0.49 -12.13
CA VAL A 53 1.41 0.35 -13.32
C VAL A 53 0.99 1.77 -12.98
N CYS A 54 1.86 2.74 -13.28
CA CYS A 54 1.56 4.14 -13.10
C CYS A 54 0.32 4.52 -13.92
N ARG A 55 -0.70 5.07 -13.26
CA ARG A 55 -1.95 5.50 -13.91
C ARG A 55 -1.74 6.56 -14.99
N ASN A 56 -0.71 7.40 -14.84
CA ASN A 56 -0.36 8.48 -15.75
C ASN A 56 0.53 8.00 -16.94
N CYS A 57 1.77 7.57 -16.68
CA CYS A 57 2.74 7.27 -17.75
C CYS A 57 2.92 5.77 -18.08
N LYS A 58 2.11 4.90 -17.46
CA LYS A 58 2.08 3.45 -17.70
C LYS A 58 3.39 2.67 -17.45
N THR A 59 4.36 3.27 -16.76
CA THR A 59 5.57 2.54 -16.30
C THR A 59 5.25 1.62 -15.12
N ARG A 60 6.08 0.60 -14.90
CA ARG A 60 6.04 -0.26 -13.71
C ARG A 60 6.95 0.20 -12.57
N HIS A 61 7.64 1.33 -12.73
CA HIS A 61 8.46 1.91 -11.68
C HIS A 61 7.57 2.65 -10.68
N VAL A 62 6.92 1.89 -9.80
CA VAL A 62 6.00 2.39 -8.78
C VAL A 62 6.47 1.91 -7.41
N GLN A 63 6.62 2.84 -6.48
CA GLN A 63 6.93 2.55 -5.08
C GLN A 63 5.64 2.62 -4.25
N ILE A 64 5.45 1.65 -3.36
CA ILE A 64 4.36 1.62 -2.40
C ILE A 64 4.85 2.10 -1.03
N THR A 65 4.00 2.80 -0.30
CA THR A 65 4.27 3.20 1.08
C THR A 65 2.99 3.01 1.88
N PRO A 66 2.95 2.05 2.82
CA PRO A 66 1.83 1.91 3.74
C PRO A 66 1.76 3.15 4.64
N MET A 67 0.56 3.69 4.79
CA MET A 67 0.26 4.82 5.67
C MET A 67 -0.82 4.38 6.65
N ILE A 68 -0.57 4.58 7.94
CA ILE A 68 -1.62 4.39 8.95
C ILE A 68 -2.67 5.47 8.70
N ARG A 69 -3.90 5.04 8.42
CA ARG A 69 -5.06 5.91 8.41
C ARG A 69 -5.33 6.22 9.88
N ARG A 70 -4.85 7.37 10.36
CA ARG A 70 -5.12 7.83 11.73
C ARG A 70 -6.63 7.96 11.93
N VAL A 71 -7.28 6.90 12.39
CA VAL A 71 -8.49 7.05 13.17
C VAL A 71 -7.98 7.57 14.50
N THR A 72 -8.26 8.82 14.84
CA THR A 72 -8.00 9.36 16.18
C THR A 72 -8.89 8.62 17.19
N HIS A 73 -8.57 7.38 17.51
CA HIS A 73 -8.92 6.78 18.78
C HIS A 73 -7.69 6.96 19.67
N GLY A 74 -7.84 7.79 20.70
CA GLY A 74 -6.76 8.23 21.57
C GLY A 74 -5.92 7.06 22.08
N PHE A 75 -4.67 7.02 21.68
CA PHE A 75 -3.65 6.27 22.41
C PHE A 75 -3.35 7.07 23.68
N VAL A 76 -3.96 6.69 24.80
CA VAL A 76 -3.43 6.94 26.14
C VAL A 76 -2.61 5.71 26.50
N GLY A 77 -1.33 5.72 26.12
CA GLY A 77 -0.37 4.71 26.52
C GLY A 77 0.69 5.35 27.38
N GLY A 78 0.41 5.51 28.68
CA GLY A 78 1.46 5.74 29.66
C GLY A 78 2.30 4.46 29.77
N LEU A 79 3.61 4.57 29.56
CA LEU A 79 4.53 3.54 30.04
C LEU A 79 4.87 3.85 31.51
N PRO A 80 4.90 2.84 32.39
CA PRO A 80 5.41 2.97 33.77
C PRO A 80 6.92 3.20 33.81
#